data_AF-T0RD60-F1
#
_entry.id   AF-T0RD60-F1
#
_cell.length_a   1.000
_cell.length_b   1.000
_cell.length_c   1.000
_cell.angle_alpha   90.00
_cell.angle_beta   90.00
_cell.angle_gamma   90.00
#
_symmetry.space_group_name_H-M   'P 1'
#
loop_
_entity.id
_entity.type
_entity.pdbx_description
1 polymer ?
#
loop_
_entity_poly.entity_id
_entity_poly.type
_entity_poly.pdbx_seq_one_letter_code
_entity_poly.pdbx_strand_id
1 'polypeptide(L)'
;MAPYEPGRPGRSTVYVAYPHHYTRLLGLDGICWQRNALCVREADLNTRSVCADVTSDVFIGRGLHVLSTATSDRSVFAAIHMVTFSCSSIDATAFAIAFDGDNDYRYRVCFKVTSVVHCVVGINRFENVVVRFTLRAPPFVFVGDRTVTDEDRIWPLADAAYRWKRSDDPSPNGAFGYCRCYHLVLADGVDANDIVPVLTRFGVTDIERAPAVPVYAGVLSPPPTDWAYGHAFQLQHLSFALRYALHVLLSQEALVLERSTDAATVTRMLSHTSASATSVLGFLHSSLRGPPDTPPNLYAFGRQT
;
A
#
# COMPACT_ATOMS: atom_id res chain seq x y z
N MET A 1 -8.82 -21.45 9.73
CA MET A 1 -9.98 -22.16 10.29
C MET A 1 -9.65 -23.65 10.37
N ALA A 2 -9.85 -24.30 11.52
CA ALA A 2 -9.79 -25.76 11.57
C ALA A 2 -10.89 -26.34 10.65
N PRO A 3 -10.67 -27.49 9.99
CA PRO A 3 -11.69 -28.11 9.14
C PRO A 3 -12.95 -28.40 9.95
N TYR A 4 -14.11 -28.03 9.39
CA TYR A 4 -15.42 -28.27 9.99
C TYR A 4 -15.75 -29.77 9.95
N GLU A 5 -15.97 -30.38 11.12
CA GLU A 5 -16.49 -31.74 11.27
C GLU A 5 -17.96 -31.67 11.73
N PRO A 6 -18.93 -32.21 10.95
CA PRO A 6 -20.34 -32.18 11.32
C PRO A 6 -20.60 -32.85 12.68
N GLY A 7 -21.29 -32.13 13.58
CA GLY A 7 -21.72 -32.66 14.89
C GLY A 7 -20.70 -32.52 16.03
N ARG A 8 -19.50 -32.00 15.78
CA ARG A 8 -18.51 -31.74 16.84
C ARG A 8 -18.72 -30.32 17.40
N PRO A 9 -18.92 -30.15 18.72
CA PRO A 9 -18.99 -28.83 19.33
C PRO A 9 -17.63 -28.14 19.18
N GLY A 10 -17.61 -26.98 18.52
CA GLY A 10 -16.42 -26.16 18.30
C GLY A 10 -16.58 -24.80 18.96
N ARG A 11 -15.47 -24.23 19.42
CA ARG A 11 -15.40 -22.82 19.84
C ARG A 11 -14.83 -22.01 18.67
N SER A 12 -15.43 -20.87 18.38
CA SER A 12 -14.94 -19.94 17.36
C SER A 12 -15.08 -18.53 17.90
N THR A 13 -14.03 -17.72 17.72
CA THR A 13 -14.04 -16.31 18.06
C THR A 13 -14.29 -15.53 16.78
N VAL A 14 -15.31 -14.68 16.78
CA VAL A 14 -15.68 -13.85 15.63
C VAL A 14 -15.40 -12.40 15.99
N TYR A 15 -14.55 -11.75 15.20
CA TYR A 15 -14.28 -10.33 15.32
C TYR A 15 -15.28 -9.54 14.47
N VAL A 16 -15.77 -8.43 15.02
CA VAL A 16 -16.81 -7.61 14.40
C VAL A 16 -16.30 -6.22 14.18
N ALA A 17 -16.37 -5.75 12.93
CA ALA A 17 -15.85 -4.44 12.53
C ALA A 17 -16.68 -3.26 13.04
N TYR A 18 -17.95 -3.48 13.41
CA TYR A 18 -18.87 -2.42 13.80
C TYR A 18 -19.64 -2.75 15.09
N PRO A 19 -19.87 -1.77 15.98
CA PRO A 19 -20.59 -1.98 17.25
C PRO A 19 -22.01 -2.53 17.08
N HIS A 20 -22.72 -2.18 16.00
CA HIS A 20 -24.08 -2.66 15.77
C HIS A 20 -24.13 -4.15 15.37
N HIS A 21 -23.08 -4.67 14.72
CA HIS A 21 -22.95 -6.10 14.43
C HIS A 21 -22.59 -6.88 15.70
N TYR A 22 -21.82 -6.28 16.59
CA TYR A 22 -21.51 -6.86 17.90
C TYR A 22 -22.79 -7.15 18.71
N THR A 23 -23.69 -6.19 18.84
CA THR A 23 -24.98 -6.38 19.54
C THR A 23 -25.85 -7.45 18.88
N ARG A 24 -25.87 -7.50 17.55
CA ARG A 24 -26.63 -8.52 16.80
C ARG A 24 -26.09 -9.94 17.03
N LEU A 25 -24.77 -10.09 17.08
CA LEU A 25 -24.13 -11.40 17.32
C LEU A 25 -24.37 -11.89 18.74
N LEU A 26 -24.31 -11.02 19.75
CA LEU A 26 -24.67 -11.38 21.12
C LEU A 26 -26.12 -11.87 21.22
N GLY A 27 -27.02 -11.29 20.43
CA GLY A 27 -28.42 -11.73 20.34
C GLY A 27 -28.64 -13.12 19.75
N LEU A 28 -27.60 -13.78 19.21
CA LEU A 28 -27.66 -15.16 18.73
C LEU A 28 -27.50 -16.21 19.85
N ASP A 29 -27.17 -15.78 21.07
CA ASP A 29 -27.08 -16.68 22.22
C ASP A 29 -28.41 -17.43 22.45
N GLY A 30 -28.34 -18.75 22.60
CA GLY A 30 -29.50 -19.62 22.77
C GLY A 30 -30.24 -20.00 21.48
N ILE A 31 -29.89 -19.43 20.31
CA ILE A 31 -30.50 -19.84 19.04
C ILE A 31 -30.05 -21.25 18.66
N CYS A 32 -30.98 -22.08 18.19
CA CYS A 32 -30.68 -23.43 17.72
C CYS A 32 -30.05 -23.42 16.32
N TRP A 33 -28.79 -23.83 16.20
CA TRP A 33 -28.08 -24.12 14.95
C TRP A 33 -27.77 -25.62 14.90
N GLN A 34 -28.21 -26.32 13.84
CA GLN A 34 -27.89 -27.75 13.64
C GLN A 34 -28.25 -28.62 14.86
N ARG A 35 -29.41 -28.33 15.47
CA ARG A 35 -29.94 -29.01 16.67
C ARG A 35 -29.17 -28.74 17.97
N ASN A 36 -28.19 -27.83 17.97
CA ASN A 36 -27.49 -27.39 19.17
C ASN A 36 -27.78 -25.91 19.43
N ALA A 37 -27.97 -25.53 20.70
CA ALA A 37 -28.05 -24.12 21.07
C ALA A 37 -26.66 -23.48 20.93
N LEU A 38 -26.59 -22.33 20.25
CA LEU A 38 -25.40 -21.51 20.22
C LEU A 38 -25.15 -20.93 21.61
N CYS A 39 -23.90 -20.91 22.04
CA CYS A 39 -23.46 -20.13 23.18
C CYS A 39 -22.59 -18.99 22.67
N VAL A 40 -23.11 -17.77 22.73
CA VAL A 40 -22.40 -16.56 22.28
C VAL A 40 -22.17 -15.67 23.48
N ARG A 41 -20.91 -15.33 23.72
CA ARG A 41 -20.49 -14.51 24.85
C ARG A 41 -19.45 -13.50 24.37
N GLU A 42 -19.34 -12.41 25.11
CA GLU A 42 -18.21 -11.51 24.96
C GLU A 42 -16.91 -12.29 25.19
N ALA A 43 -15.95 -12.12 24.29
CA ALA A 43 -14.67 -12.80 24.41
C ALA A 43 -13.83 -12.07 25.46
N ASP A 44 -13.41 -12.78 26.51
CA ASP A 44 -12.43 -12.26 27.44
C ASP A 44 -11.15 -11.89 26.68
N LEU A 45 -10.72 -10.62 26.79
CA LEU A 45 -9.49 -10.08 26.17
C LEU A 45 -8.24 -10.93 26.47
N ASN A 46 -8.28 -11.79 27.50
CA ASN A 46 -7.15 -12.54 28.02
C ASN A 46 -7.15 -14.05 27.74
N THR A 47 -8.18 -14.65 27.12
CA THR A 47 -8.15 -16.09 26.82
C THR A 47 -7.75 -16.40 25.38
N ARG A 48 -6.43 -16.35 25.14
CA ARG A 48 -5.76 -16.89 23.93
C ARG A 48 -6.13 -18.36 23.74
N SER A 49 -7.07 -18.63 22.85
CA SER A 49 -7.47 -19.97 22.47
C SER A 49 -6.62 -20.42 21.30
N VAL A 50 -6.05 -21.63 21.38
CA VAL A 50 -5.06 -22.22 20.47
C VAL A 50 -5.62 -22.54 19.04
N CYS A 51 -6.74 -21.94 18.66
CA CYS A 51 -7.19 -21.87 17.26
C CYS A 51 -6.71 -20.55 16.66
N ALA A 52 -5.40 -20.45 16.36
CA ALA A 52 -4.74 -19.37 15.61
C ALA A 52 -5.53 -18.05 15.59
N ASP A 53 -5.44 -17.29 16.68
CA ASP A 53 -6.11 -16.01 16.89
C ASP A 53 -5.83 -15.08 15.70
N VAL A 54 -6.80 -15.02 14.78
CA VAL A 54 -6.81 -14.07 13.69
C VAL A 54 -7.14 -12.72 14.30
N THR A 55 -6.12 -11.94 14.61
CA THR A 55 -6.31 -10.53 14.95
C THR A 55 -6.40 -9.77 13.63
N SER A 56 -7.49 -9.02 13.43
CA SER A 56 -7.61 -8.07 12.33
C SER A 56 -8.08 -6.72 12.85
N ASP A 57 -7.40 -5.65 12.43
CA ASP A 57 -7.81 -4.27 12.72
C ASP A 57 -8.08 -3.53 11.42
N VAL A 58 -9.05 -2.64 11.44
CA VAL A 58 -9.52 -1.90 10.26
C VAL A 58 -9.59 -0.42 10.59
N PHE A 59 -9.00 0.40 9.72
CA PHE A 59 -8.99 1.84 9.84
C PHE A 59 -9.53 2.47 8.56
N ILE A 60 -10.39 3.47 8.73
CA ILE A 60 -10.88 4.26 7.61
C ILE A 60 -9.86 5.37 7.33
N GLY A 61 -9.51 5.54 6.06
CA GLY A 61 -8.62 6.57 5.56
C GLY A 61 -9.37 7.72 4.91
N ARG A 62 -8.88 8.95 5.11
CA ARG A 62 -9.23 10.14 4.32
C ARG A 62 -8.50 10.18 3.00
N GLY A 63 -7.33 9.57 2.93
CA GLY A 63 -6.57 9.57 1.69
C GLY A 63 -5.41 8.59 1.71
N LEU A 64 -5.07 8.11 0.52
CA LEU A 64 -3.86 7.39 0.21
C LEU A 64 -3.08 8.22 -0.80
N HIS A 65 -1.80 8.41 -0.54
CA HIS A 65 -0.84 9.00 -1.45
C HIS A 65 0.29 8.00 -1.69
N VAL A 66 0.53 7.68 -2.95
CA VAL A 66 1.66 6.86 -3.36
C VAL A 66 2.78 7.79 -3.82
N LEU A 67 3.98 7.54 -3.35
CA LEU A 67 5.16 8.38 -3.58
C LEU A 67 6.21 7.57 -4.35
N SER A 68 6.94 8.24 -5.24
CA SER A 68 8.08 7.65 -5.95
C SER A 68 9.23 7.28 -5.01
N THR A 69 9.50 8.11 -3.98
CA THR A 69 10.56 7.91 -2.99
C THR A 69 10.11 8.31 -1.58
N ALA A 70 10.91 7.95 -0.58
CA ALA A 70 10.74 8.39 0.82
C ALA A 70 10.99 9.90 1.00
N THR A 71 11.58 10.59 0.03
CA THR A 71 11.85 12.03 0.08
C THR A 71 10.92 12.85 -0.82
N SER A 72 10.08 12.19 -1.63
CA SER A 72 9.23 12.87 -2.60
C SER A 72 8.28 13.87 -1.93
N ASP A 73 8.26 15.09 -2.49
CA ASP A 73 7.39 16.20 -2.07
C ASP A 73 6.02 16.18 -2.76
N ARG A 74 5.81 15.24 -3.69
CA ARG A 74 4.57 15.05 -4.45
C ARG A 74 4.18 13.58 -4.53
N SER A 75 2.88 13.35 -4.66
CA SER A 75 2.34 12.02 -4.91
C SER A 75 2.26 11.71 -6.40
N VAL A 76 2.73 10.52 -6.78
CA VAL A 76 2.54 9.97 -8.14
C VAL A 76 1.09 9.52 -8.34
N PHE A 77 0.41 9.16 -7.24
CA PHE A 77 -1.00 8.83 -7.22
C PHE A 77 -1.64 9.25 -5.90
N ALA A 78 -2.90 9.66 -5.95
CA ALA A 78 -3.68 9.93 -4.75
C ALA A 78 -5.10 9.38 -4.89
N ALA A 79 -5.61 8.74 -3.85
CA ALA A 79 -7.01 8.39 -3.68
C ALA A 79 -7.52 9.09 -2.43
N ILE A 80 -8.56 9.93 -2.57
CA ILE A 80 -9.06 10.80 -1.48
C ILE A 80 -10.44 10.36 -0.94
N HIS A 81 -11.00 9.30 -1.49
CA HIS A 81 -12.30 8.79 -1.10
C HIS A 81 -12.22 7.29 -0.87
N MET A 82 -12.94 6.83 0.16
CA MET A 82 -13.18 5.41 0.41
C MET A 82 -11.91 4.56 0.57
N VAL A 83 -10.92 5.08 1.31
CA VAL A 83 -9.70 4.34 1.61
C VAL A 83 -9.91 3.51 2.89
N THR A 84 -9.53 2.24 2.86
CA THR A 84 -9.58 1.34 4.02
C THR A 84 -8.22 0.70 4.20
N PHE A 85 -7.66 0.82 5.39
CA PHE A 85 -6.44 0.15 5.80
C PHE A 85 -6.79 -0.99 6.74
N SER A 86 -6.28 -2.19 6.44
CA SER A 86 -6.52 -3.38 7.22
C SER A 86 -5.20 -4.03 7.60
N CYS A 87 -5.10 -4.42 8.86
CA CYS A 87 -4.02 -5.24 9.39
C CYS A 87 -4.59 -6.62 9.71
N SER A 88 -3.90 -7.71 9.36
CA SER A 88 -4.33 -9.03 9.80
C SER A 88 -3.19 -10.05 9.88
N SER A 89 -3.34 -11.00 10.81
CA SER A 89 -2.36 -12.05 11.13
C SER A 89 -2.62 -13.39 10.42
N ILE A 90 -3.60 -13.48 9.50
CA ILE A 90 -3.97 -14.77 8.87
C ILE A 90 -2.88 -15.30 7.93
N ASP A 91 -2.29 -14.41 7.13
CA ASP A 91 -1.49 -14.79 5.98
C ASP A 91 -0.08 -14.19 6.02
N ALA A 92 0.76 -14.58 5.05
CA ALA A 92 2.08 -13.98 4.86
C ALA A 92 2.02 -12.46 4.59
N THR A 93 0.88 -11.94 4.13
CA THR A 93 0.57 -10.52 4.01
C THR A 93 -0.01 -10.02 5.33
N ALA A 94 0.56 -8.96 5.90
CA ALA A 94 0.11 -8.42 7.18
C ALA A 94 -0.78 -7.18 7.02
N PHE A 95 -0.68 -6.51 5.87
CA PHE A 95 -1.28 -5.21 5.62
C PHE A 95 -1.96 -5.17 4.25
N ALA A 96 -3.11 -4.51 4.20
CA ALA A 96 -3.85 -4.24 2.97
C ALA A 96 -4.39 -2.79 2.97
N ILE A 97 -4.31 -2.10 1.83
CA ILE A 97 -4.93 -0.80 1.62
C ILE A 97 -5.88 -0.93 0.43
N ALA A 98 -7.19 -0.87 0.68
CA ALA A 98 -8.23 -0.89 -0.34
C ALA A 98 -8.72 0.53 -0.63
N PHE A 99 -8.98 0.85 -1.90
CA PHE A 99 -9.47 2.16 -2.32
C PHE A 99 -10.20 2.05 -3.67
N ASP A 100 -11.12 2.98 -3.92
CA ASP A 100 -11.75 3.11 -5.24
C ASP A 100 -10.81 3.87 -6.18
N GLY A 101 -10.66 3.38 -7.41
CA GLY A 101 -9.98 4.10 -8.47
C GLY A 101 -10.94 4.58 -9.55
N ASP A 102 -10.36 5.04 -10.67
CA ASP A 102 -11.12 5.52 -11.82
C ASP A 102 -11.76 4.35 -12.59
N ASN A 103 -12.85 4.62 -13.32
CA ASN A 103 -13.56 3.67 -14.21
C ASN A 103 -14.13 2.41 -13.53
N ASP A 104 -14.81 2.57 -12.39
CA ASP A 104 -15.48 1.47 -11.66
C ASP A 104 -14.58 0.32 -11.19
N TYR A 105 -13.27 0.56 -11.13
CA TYR A 105 -12.34 -0.39 -10.52
C TYR A 105 -12.12 -0.07 -9.04
N ARG A 106 -12.02 -1.14 -8.25
CA ARG A 106 -11.58 -1.08 -6.86
C ARG A 106 -10.22 -1.74 -6.75
N TYR A 107 -9.27 -1.08 -6.10
CA TYR A 107 -7.91 -1.56 -5.96
C TYR A 107 -7.62 -1.97 -4.52
N ARG A 108 -6.75 -2.96 -4.35
CA ARG A 108 -6.19 -3.33 -3.05
C ARG A 108 -4.71 -3.62 -3.18
N VAL A 109 -3.93 -2.93 -2.36
CA VAL A 109 -2.49 -3.11 -2.28
C VAL A 109 -2.19 -3.87 -0.99
N CYS A 110 -1.61 -5.06 -1.11
CA CYS A 110 -1.23 -5.90 0.03
C CYS A 110 0.29 -6.03 0.16
N PHE A 111 0.81 -5.94 1.37
CA PHE A 111 2.23 -6.16 1.62
C PHE A 111 2.48 -6.93 2.92
N LYS A 112 3.65 -7.56 2.96
CA LYS A 112 4.09 -8.35 4.11
C LYS A 112 4.73 -7.42 5.14
N VAL A 113 4.65 -7.78 6.42
CA VAL A 113 5.38 -7.05 7.46
C VAL A 113 6.88 -7.06 7.22
N THR A 114 7.42 -8.18 6.70
CA THR A 114 8.85 -8.30 6.33
C THR A 114 9.25 -7.41 5.15
N SER A 115 8.28 -6.86 4.42
CA SER A 115 8.53 -5.88 3.39
C SER A 115 8.61 -4.46 3.95
N VAL A 116 8.14 -4.17 5.17
CA VAL A 116 8.25 -2.83 5.75
C VAL A 116 9.67 -2.60 6.24
N VAL A 117 10.38 -1.65 5.65
CA VAL A 117 11.74 -1.25 6.06
C VAL A 117 11.67 -0.18 7.13
N HIS A 118 10.76 0.76 6.94
CA HIS A 118 10.62 1.91 7.81
C HIS A 118 9.16 2.35 7.83
N CYS A 119 8.67 2.74 9.01
CA CYS A 119 7.33 3.25 9.19
C CYS A 119 7.38 4.56 9.98
N VAL A 120 6.71 5.60 9.48
CA VAL A 120 6.55 6.86 10.21
C VAL A 120 5.09 7.02 10.60
N VAL A 121 4.84 7.30 11.87
CA VAL A 121 3.51 7.68 12.36
C VAL A 121 3.59 9.08 12.93
N GLY A 122 2.70 9.95 12.50
CA GLY A 122 2.64 11.32 13.01
C GLY A 122 1.32 11.98 12.70
N ILE A 123 1.28 13.30 12.85
CA ILE A 123 0.07 14.09 12.66
C ILE A 123 0.35 15.11 11.55
N ASN A 124 -0.65 15.37 10.70
CA ASN A 124 -0.54 16.39 9.67
C ASN A 124 -1.08 17.75 10.15
N ARG A 125 -1.00 18.79 9.31
CA ARG A 125 -1.49 20.14 9.66
C ARG A 125 -3.00 20.24 9.93
N PHE A 126 -3.76 19.21 9.55
CA PHE A 126 -5.21 19.09 9.76
C PHE A 126 -5.55 18.20 10.95
N GLU A 127 -4.56 17.92 11.81
CA GLU A 127 -4.70 17.06 13.00
C GLU A 127 -5.10 15.61 12.69
N ASN A 128 -4.97 15.17 11.43
CA ASN A 128 -5.18 13.78 11.06
C ASN A 128 -3.91 12.97 11.28
N VAL A 129 -4.08 11.76 11.82
CA VAL A 129 -2.99 10.78 11.93
C VAL A 129 -2.59 10.33 10.54
N VAL A 130 -1.28 10.30 10.32
CA VAL A 130 -0.66 9.84 9.10
C VAL A 130 0.23 8.66 9.40
N VAL A 131 0.08 7.60 8.59
CA VAL A 131 0.94 6.42 8.60
C VAL A 131 1.66 6.35 7.27
N ARG A 132 2.99 6.34 7.32
CA ARG A 132 3.84 6.25 6.13
C ARG A 132 4.63 4.96 6.15
N PHE A 133 4.47 4.13 5.13
CA PHE A 133 5.23 2.90 4.95
C PHE A 133 6.27 3.10 3.84
N THR A 134 7.51 2.71 4.11
CA THR A 134 8.55 2.48 3.11
C THR A 134 8.81 0.98 3.01
N LEU A 135 8.58 0.43 1.81
CA LEU A 135 8.70 -1.00 1.55
C LEU A 135 10.06 -1.36 0.93
N ARG A 136 10.57 -2.54 1.23
CA ARG A 136 11.76 -3.15 0.61
C ARG A 136 11.45 -3.68 -0.78
N ALA A 137 10.23 -4.15 -0.97
CA ALA A 137 9.80 -4.81 -2.19
C ALA A 137 8.44 -4.23 -2.64
N PRO A 138 8.19 -4.26 -3.95
CA PRO A 138 6.86 -4.12 -4.53
C PRO A 138 5.75 -4.81 -3.72
N PRO A 139 4.63 -4.13 -3.43
CA PRO A 139 3.47 -4.79 -2.88
C PRO A 139 2.73 -5.60 -3.96
N PHE A 140 1.82 -6.46 -3.50
CA PHE A 140 0.90 -7.15 -4.39
C PHE A 140 -0.31 -6.27 -4.67
N VAL A 141 -0.66 -6.13 -5.94
CA VAL A 141 -1.81 -5.33 -6.37
C VAL A 141 -2.94 -6.25 -6.80
N PHE A 142 -4.13 -5.97 -6.31
CA PHE A 142 -5.36 -6.67 -6.64
C PHE A 142 -6.41 -5.68 -7.16
N VAL A 143 -7.26 -6.19 -8.05
CA VAL A 143 -8.41 -5.49 -8.62
C VAL A 143 -9.67 -6.25 -8.24
N GLY A 144 -10.65 -5.51 -7.74
CA GLY A 144 -12.00 -5.94 -7.43
C GLY A 144 -13.02 -5.15 -8.26
N ASP A 145 -14.26 -5.65 -8.26
CA ASP A 145 -15.39 -5.01 -8.93
C ASP A 145 -16.06 -4.01 -7.98
N ARG A 146 -16.11 -2.73 -8.36
CA ARG A 146 -16.67 -1.66 -7.51
C ARG A 146 -18.19 -1.76 -7.33
N THR A 147 -18.89 -2.50 -8.19
CA THR A 147 -20.34 -2.72 -8.05
C THR A 147 -20.69 -3.59 -6.83
N VAL A 148 -19.68 -4.20 -6.22
CA VAL A 148 -19.79 -4.99 -5.01
C VAL A 148 -19.78 -4.08 -3.78
N THR A 149 -20.64 -4.40 -2.81
CA THR A 149 -20.87 -3.68 -1.53
C THR A 149 -19.58 -3.33 -0.80
N ASP A 150 -19.55 -2.21 -0.06
CA ASP A 150 -18.40 -1.72 0.72
C ASP A 150 -17.76 -2.73 1.70
N GLU A 151 -18.46 -3.81 2.05
CA GLU A 151 -17.98 -4.91 2.90
C GLU A 151 -16.79 -5.67 2.27
N ASP A 152 -16.60 -5.59 0.95
CA ASP A 152 -15.48 -6.21 0.23
C ASP A 152 -14.12 -5.50 0.45
N ARG A 153 -14.11 -4.31 1.07
CA ARG A 153 -12.88 -3.57 1.40
C ARG A 153 -12.19 -4.10 2.66
N ILE A 154 -12.92 -4.84 3.48
CA ILE A 154 -12.44 -5.31 4.79
C ILE A 154 -11.64 -6.59 4.61
N TRP A 155 -10.32 -6.47 4.50
CA TRP A 155 -9.43 -7.62 4.45
C TRP A 155 -9.15 -8.16 5.86
N PRO A 156 -9.09 -9.48 6.09
CA PRO A 156 -9.22 -10.59 5.13
C PRO A 156 -10.64 -11.14 4.96
N LEU A 157 -11.61 -10.65 5.74
CA LEU A 157 -13.00 -11.12 5.72
C LEU A 157 -13.61 -11.09 4.32
N ALA A 158 -13.29 -10.06 3.54
CA ALA A 158 -13.71 -9.89 2.16
C ALA A 158 -13.22 -10.99 1.22
N ASP A 159 -12.06 -11.60 1.45
CA ASP A 159 -11.53 -12.64 0.54
C ASP A 159 -12.34 -13.94 0.59
N ALA A 160 -13.09 -14.17 1.68
CA ALA A 160 -14.02 -15.29 1.78
C ALA A 160 -15.34 -15.03 1.03
N ALA A 161 -15.74 -13.77 0.88
CA ALA A 161 -16.99 -13.37 0.23
C ALA A 161 -16.80 -13.01 -1.26
N TYR A 162 -15.66 -12.41 -1.61
CA TYR A 162 -15.39 -11.86 -2.94
C TYR A 162 -13.96 -12.14 -3.38
N ARG A 163 -13.83 -12.66 -4.61
CA ARG A 163 -12.53 -13.01 -5.16
C ARG A 163 -11.86 -11.80 -5.81
N TRP A 164 -11.07 -11.09 -5.02
CA TRP A 164 -10.08 -10.14 -5.52
C TRP A 164 -9.13 -10.85 -6.50
N LYS A 165 -8.96 -10.29 -7.70
CA LYS A 165 -8.05 -10.84 -8.71
C LYS A 165 -6.73 -10.11 -8.65
N ARG A 166 -5.62 -10.84 -8.70
CA ARG A 166 -4.30 -10.23 -8.82
C ARG A 166 -4.26 -9.45 -10.13
N SER A 167 -3.84 -8.19 -10.08
CA SER A 167 -3.65 -7.39 -11.28
C SER A 167 -2.52 -7.99 -12.11
N ASP A 168 -2.80 -8.30 -13.36
CA ASP A 168 -1.81 -8.60 -14.40
C ASP A 168 -1.59 -7.39 -15.33
N ASP A 169 -2.45 -6.38 -15.25
CA ASP A 169 -2.31 -5.11 -15.96
C ASP A 169 -1.03 -4.37 -15.52
N PRO A 170 -0.13 -4.03 -16.47
CA PRO A 170 1.09 -3.27 -16.19
C PRO A 170 0.84 -1.83 -15.72
N SER A 171 -0.34 -1.24 -15.87
CA SER A 171 -0.63 0.12 -15.41
C SER A 171 -0.85 0.22 -13.88
N PRO A 172 -1.76 -0.56 -13.26
CA PRO A 172 -1.87 -0.65 -11.80
C PRO A 172 -0.61 -1.27 -11.16
N ASN A 173 -0.02 -2.29 -11.79
CA ASN A 173 1.27 -2.81 -11.35
C ASN A 173 2.41 -1.79 -11.54
N GLY A 174 2.26 -0.90 -12.52
CA GLY A 174 3.13 0.25 -12.82
C GLY A 174 3.16 1.27 -11.69
N ALA A 175 2.00 1.84 -11.35
CA ALA A 175 1.94 2.85 -10.29
C ALA A 175 2.03 2.29 -8.88
N PHE A 176 1.37 1.16 -8.60
CA PHE A 176 1.27 0.64 -7.24
C PHE A 176 2.30 -0.47 -7.00
N GLY A 177 2.51 -1.33 -8.00
CA GLY A 177 3.48 -2.42 -7.86
C GLY A 177 4.92 -1.90 -7.77
N TYR A 178 5.31 -0.84 -8.49
CA TYR A 178 6.70 -0.36 -8.41
C TYR A 178 6.97 0.63 -7.28
N CYS A 179 5.99 1.46 -6.91
CA CYS A 179 6.18 2.41 -5.82
C CYS A 179 6.15 1.72 -4.46
N ARG A 180 7.12 2.06 -3.61
CA ARG A 180 7.32 1.45 -2.30
C ARG A 180 6.97 2.36 -1.12
N CYS A 181 6.61 3.61 -1.41
CA CYS A 181 6.35 4.60 -0.39
C CYS A 181 4.85 4.95 -0.37
N TYR A 182 4.17 4.56 0.71
CA TYR A 182 2.73 4.73 0.90
C TYR A 182 2.49 5.68 2.04
N HIS A 183 1.74 6.74 1.81
CA HIS A 183 1.36 7.72 2.80
C HIS A 183 -0.16 7.68 2.96
N LEU A 184 -0.61 7.22 4.12
CA LEU A 184 -2.00 7.03 4.45
C LEU A 184 -2.44 8.07 5.47
N VAL A 185 -3.46 8.85 5.14
CA VAL A 185 -4.11 9.79 6.05
C VAL A 185 -5.36 9.12 6.62
N LEU A 186 -5.40 8.94 7.94
CA LEU A 186 -6.52 8.30 8.64
C LEU A 186 -7.69 9.25 8.88
N ALA A 187 -8.87 8.69 9.12
CA ALA A 187 -10.08 9.43 9.49
C ALA A 187 -9.96 10.14 10.84
N ASP A 188 -10.87 11.10 11.06
CA ASP A 188 -10.96 11.82 12.34
C ASP A 188 -11.26 10.83 13.49
N GLY A 189 -10.74 11.14 14.67
CA GLY A 189 -10.96 10.34 15.88
C GLY A 189 -10.00 9.16 16.07
N VAL A 190 -9.05 8.95 15.15
CA VAL A 190 -7.94 8.01 15.35
C VAL A 190 -6.78 8.73 16.04
N ASP A 191 -6.25 8.17 17.13
CA ASP A 191 -5.06 8.67 17.81
C ASP A 191 -3.79 7.95 17.30
N ALA A 192 -2.69 8.68 17.13
CA ALA A 192 -1.39 8.11 16.79
C ALA A 192 -0.91 7.10 17.85
N ASN A 193 -1.29 7.31 19.11
CA ASN A 193 -0.99 6.42 20.22
C ASN A 193 -1.72 5.08 20.14
N ASP A 194 -2.82 4.99 19.39
CA ASP A 194 -3.55 3.73 19.17
C ASP A 194 -2.96 2.95 17.99
N ILE A 195 -2.50 3.66 16.96
CA ILE A 195 -1.95 3.06 15.74
C ILE A 195 -0.59 2.41 15.98
N VAL A 196 0.31 3.06 16.72
CA VAL A 196 1.66 2.51 16.94
C VAL A 196 1.59 1.12 17.58
N PRO A 197 0.87 0.88 18.68
CA PRO A 197 0.70 -0.46 19.25
C PRO A 197 0.10 -1.47 18.29
N VAL A 198 -0.85 -1.07 17.43
CA VAL A 198 -1.44 -1.95 16.41
C VAL A 198 -0.35 -2.40 15.44
N LEU A 199 0.38 -1.47 14.84
CA LEU A 199 1.46 -1.79 13.88
C LEU A 199 2.55 -2.64 14.52
N THR A 200 2.95 -2.35 15.76
CA THR A 200 3.91 -3.16 16.51
C THR A 200 3.40 -4.58 16.76
N ARG A 201 2.12 -4.73 17.13
CA ARG A 201 1.48 -6.05 17.34
C ARG A 201 1.45 -6.88 16.06
N PHE A 202 1.34 -6.26 14.89
CA PHE A 202 1.45 -6.91 13.58
C PHE A 202 2.90 -7.07 13.08
N GLY A 203 3.89 -6.72 13.90
CA GLY A 203 5.30 -7.02 13.69
C GLY A 203 6.14 -5.92 13.05
N VAL A 204 5.62 -4.69 12.91
CA VAL A 204 6.44 -3.56 12.46
C VAL A 204 7.38 -3.18 13.58
N THR A 205 8.69 -3.34 13.35
CA THR A 205 9.71 -3.15 14.39
C THR A 205 10.30 -1.75 14.42
N ASP A 206 10.35 -1.07 13.26
CA ASP A 206 10.91 0.27 13.12
C ASP A 206 9.79 1.28 12.86
N ILE A 207 9.31 1.91 13.94
CA ILE A 207 8.28 2.94 13.87
C ILE A 207 8.85 4.25 14.44
N GLU A 208 9.10 5.21 13.56
CA GLU A 208 9.44 6.57 13.93
C GLU A 208 8.17 7.36 14.25
N ARG A 209 8.16 8.04 15.40
CA ARG A 209 7.12 9.02 15.72
C ARG A 209 7.56 10.41 15.26
N ALA A 210 6.90 10.93 14.23
CA ALA A 210 7.16 12.28 13.74
C ALA A 210 6.13 13.27 14.32
N PRO A 211 6.56 14.43 14.82
CA PRO A 211 5.65 15.44 15.36
C PRO A 211 4.78 16.07 14.26
N ALA A 212 5.29 16.12 13.03
CA ALA A 212 4.58 16.65 11.87
C ALA A 212 4.91 15.82 10.63
N VAL A 213 3.90 15.47 9.85
CA VAL A 213 4.05 14.78 8.56
C VAL A 213 3.44 15.67 7.45
N PRO A 214 4.11 15.81 6.29
CA PRO A 214 3.65 16.70 5.23
C PRO A 214 2.26 16.34 4.71
N VAL A 215 1.50 17.35 4.29
CA VAL A 215 0.25 17.16 3.55
C VAL A 215 0.53 17.31 2.07
N TYR A 216 0.13 16.30 1.30
CA TYR A 216 0.16 16.37 -0.15
C TYR A 216 -1.18 16.92 -0.66
N ALA A 217 -1.12 17.94 -1.51
CA ALA A 217 -2.31 18.37 -2.24
C ALA A 217 -2.76 17.22 -3.15
N GLY A 218 -4.06 16.94 -3.19
CA GLY A 218 -4.61 15.98 -4.14
C GLY A 218 -4.22 16.37 -5.56
N VAL A 219 -3.79 15.41 -6.37
CA VAL A 219 -3.51 15.67 -7.79
C VAL A 219 -4.87 15.91 -8.45
N LEU A 220 -5.08 17.08 -9.06
CA LEU A 220 -6.35 17.45 -9.74
C LEU A 220 -6.71 16.47 -10.88
N SER A 221 -5.75 15.69 -11.35
CA SER A 221 -5.94 14.44 -12.07
C SER A 221 -4.71 13.58 -11.83
N PRO A 222 -4.83 12.31 -11.40
CA PRO A 222 -3.67 11.43 -11.36
C PRO A 222 -3.01 11.46 -12.75
N PRO A 223 -1.69 11.67 -12.85
CA PRO A 223 -1.05 11.59 -14.16
C PRO A 223 -1.32 10.21 -14.75
N PRO A 224 -1.45 10.08 -16.08
CA PRO A 224 -1.69 8.80 -16.72
C PRO A 224 -0.65 7.80 -16.21
N THR A 225 -1.16 6.68 -15.72
CA THR A 225 -0.35 5.65 -15.07
C THR A 225 0.53 4.97 -16.11
N ASP A 226 1.77 5.44 -16.25
CA ASP A 226 2.72 4.98 -17.26
C ASP A 226 4.00 4.41 -16.65
N TRP A 227 4.84 3.83 -17.51
CA TRP A 227 6.11 3.19 -17.13
C TRP A 227 7.15 4.13 -16.51
N ALA A 228 6.91 5.44 -16.55
CA ALA A 228 7.78 6.49 -16.02
C ALA A 228 7.06 7.34 -14.96
N TYR A 229 6.11 6.74 -14.22
CA TYR A 229 5.41 7.38 -13.10
C TYR A 229 4.59 8.62 -13.51
N GLY A 230 4.04 8.62 -14.72
CA GLY A 230 3.29 9.76 -15.26
C GLY A 230 4.16 10.76 -16.00
N HIS A 231 5.39 10.37 -16.35
CA HIS A 231 6.35 11.19 -17.08
C HIS A 231 6.70 10.64 -18.47
N ALA A 232 6.00 9.61 -18.97
CA ALA A 232 6.34 9.02 -20.26
C ALA A 232 6.13 10.01 -21.41
N PHE A 233 5.21 10.97 -21.28
CA PHE A 233 5.02 12.04 -22.25
C PHE A 233 6.31 12.88 -22.43
N GLN A 234 6.98 13.25 -21.35
CA GLN A 234 8.23 14.01 -21.40
C GLN A 234 9.34 13.18 -22.06
N LEU A 235 9.33 11.87 -21.88
CA LEU A 235 10.30 10.93 -22.46
C LEU A 235 9.97 10.50 -23.89
N GLN A 236 8.81 10.87 -24.44
CA GLN A 236 8.29 10.33 -25.71
C GLN A 236 9.19 10.60 -26.92
N HIS A 237 9.97 11.68 -26.87
CA HIS A 237 10.85 12.12 -27.95
C HIS A 237 12.17 11.33 -28.03
N LEU A 238 12.46 10.49 -27.03
CA LEU A 238 13.61 9.62 -27.03
C LEU A 238 13.38 8.40 -27.93
N SER A 239 14.45 7.89 -28.51
CA SER A 239 14.41 6.64 -29.28
C SER A 239 13.88 5.50 -28.42
N PHE A 240 13.27 4.49 -29.04
CA PHE A 240 12.73 3.33 -28.33
C PHE A 240 13.79 2.67 -27.43
N ALA A 241 15.02 2.49 -27.93
CA ALA A 241 16.09 1.86 -27.16
C ALA A 241 16.45 2.66 -25.90
N LEU A 242 16.46 4.00 -25.97
CA LEU A 242 16.71 4.86 -24.81
C LEU A 242 15.56 4.84 -23.80
N ARG A 243 14.30 4.87 -24.29
CA ARG A 243 13.14 4.72 -23.41
C ARG A 243 13.14 3.38 -22.69
N TYR A 244 13.49 2.30 -23.40
CA TYR A 244 13.63 0.98 -22.80
C TYR A 244 14.75 0.94 -21.75
N ALA A 245 15.92 1.51 -22.04
CA ALA A 245 17.01 1.61 -21.05
C ALA A 245 16.58 2.37 -19.79
N LEU A 246 15.91 3.51 -19.95
CA LEU A 246 15.36 4.27 -18.82
C LEU A 246 14.30 3.50 -18.06
N HIS A 247 13.41 2.78 -18.74
CA HIS A 247 12.43 1.91 -18.10
C HIS A 247 13.10 0.86 -17.22
N VAL A 248 14.17 0.22 -17.71
CA VAL A 248 14.95 -0.72 -16.91
C VAL A 248 15.56 -0.01 -15.68
N LEU A 249 16.15 1.18 -15.84
CA LEU A 249 16.69 1.93 -14.70
C LEU A 249 15.62 2.30 -13.66
N LEU A 250 14.45 2.75 -14.10
CA LEU A 250 13.31 3.12 -13.25
C LEU A 250 12.76 1.88 -12.52
N SER A 251 12.53 0.79 -13.25
CA SER A 251 12.04 -0.47 -12.68
C SER A 251 13.00 -1.14 -11.67
N GLN A 252 14.30 -0.83 -11.77
CA GLN A 252 15.36 -1.30 -10.87
C GLN A 252 15.75 -0.26 -9.81
N GLU A 253 15.05 0.89 -9.76
CA GLU A 253 15.30 2.02 -8.87
C GLU A 253 16.74 2.56 -8.95
N ALA A 254 17.40 2.33 -10.08
CA ALA A 254 18.67 2.97 -10.36
C ALA A 254 18.46 4.44 -10.76
N LEU A 255 17.31 4.76 -11.33
CA LEU A 255 16.90 6.13 -11.62
C LEU A 255 15.52 6.36 -11.01
N VAL A 256 15.30 7.53 -10.42
CA VAL A 256 13.99 7.95 -9.94
C VAL A 256 13.73 9.37 -10.44
N LEU A 257 12.51 9.60 -10.92
CA LEU A 257 12.04 10.90 -11.38
C LEU A 257 11.06 11.40 -10.34
N GLU A 258 11.46 12.39 -9.54
CA GLU A 258 10.61 12.94 -8.48
C GLU A 258 9.70 14.05 -9.04
N ARG A 259 10.17 14.78 -10.05
CA ARG A 259 9.45 15.89 -10.69
C ARG A 259 9.44 15.77 -12.20
N SER A 260 8.46 16.40 -12.85
CA SER A 260 8.41 16.52 -14.31
C SER A 260 9.64 17.24 -14.88
N THR A 261 10.27 18.12 -14.10
CA THR A 261 11.54 18.78 -14.44
C THR A 261 12.70 17.80 -14.54
N ASP A 262 12.68 16.71 -13.77
CA ASP A 262 13.73 15.69 -13.78
C ASP A 262 13.63 14.89 -15.07
N ALA A 263 12.41 14.49 -15.45
CA ALA A 263 12.14 13.83 -16.72
C ALA A 263 12.54 14.71 -17.91
N ALA A 264 12.21 16.00 -17.87
CA ALA A 264 12.64 16.97 -18.88
C ALA A 264 14.16 17.14 -18.92
N THR A 265 14.82 17.16 -17.76
CA THR A 265 16.28 17.27 -17.64
C THR A 265 16.97 16.04 -18.22
N VAL A 266 16.53 14.84 -17.85
CA VAL A 266 17.05 13.57 -18.40
C VAL A 266 16.87 13.54 -19.91
N THR A 267 15.69 13.91 -20.42
CA THR A 267 15.42 13.98 -21.86
C THR A 267 16.40 14.93 -22.56
N ARG A 268 16.57 16.14 -22.00
CA ARG A 268 17.50 17.13 -22.54
C ARG A 268 18.94 16.64 -22.50
N MET A 269 19.37 16.00 -21.41
CA MET A 269 20.73 15.49 -21.27
C MET A 269 21.02 14.38 -22.29
N LEU A 270 20.10 13.43 -22.45
CA LEU A 270 20.26 12.35 -23.43
C LEU A 270 20.23 12.86 -24.87
N SER A 271 19.39 13.87 -25.16
CA SER A 271 19.35 14.48 -26.48
C SER A 271 20.62 15.26 -26.84
N HIS A 272 21.29 15.86 -25.84
CA HIS A 272 22.52 16.65 -26.06
C HIS A 272 23.80 15.80 -26.06
N THR A 273 23.83 14.71 -25.30
CA THR A 273 25.04 13.88 -25.13
C THR A 273 25.17 12.78 -26.18
N SER A 274 24.17 12.56 -27.04
CA SER A 274 24.11 11.42 -27.97
C SER A 274 24.37 10.07 -27.28
N ALA A 275 24.00 9.97 -25.99
CA ALA A 275 24.23 8.77 -25.20
C ALA A 275 23.50 7.56 -25.81
N SER A 276 24.18 6.42 -25.88
CA SER A 276 23.57 5.17 -26.33
C SER A 276 22.75 4.51 -25.21
N ALA A 277 21.78 3.68 -25.57
CA ALA A 277 21.01 2.88 -24.61
C ALA A 277 21.93 1.99 -23.74
N THR A 278 23.01 1.46 -24.32
CA THR A 278 24.01 0.66 -23.61
C THR A 278 24.76 1.48 -22.55
N SER A 279 25.12 2.73 -22.88
CA SER A 279 25.75 3.66 -21.93
C SER A 279 24.83 4.00 -20.76
N VAL A 280 23.53 4.19 -21.02
CA VAL A 280 22.51 4.43 -20.00
C VAL A 280 22.31 3.20 -19.10
N LEU A 281 22.20 2.00 -19.68
CA LEU A 281 22.11 0.76 -18.91
C LEU A 281 23.37 0.48 -18.09
N GLY A 282 24.54 0.94 -18.55
CA GLY A 282 25.79 0.89 -17.78
C GLY A 282 25.68 1.54 -16.39
N PHE A 283 24.73 2.45 -16.18
CA PHE A 283 24.46 3.04 -14.87
C PHE A 283 24.03 2.00 -13.82
N LEU A 284 23.35 0.91 -14.21
CA LEU A 284 23.00 -0.21 -13.31
C LEU A 284 24.21 -0.83 -12.62
N HIS A 285 25.35 -0.80 -13.30
CA HIS A 285 26.60 -1.38 -12.87
C HIS A 285 27.59 -0.34 -12.32
N SER A 286 27.17 0.93 -12.23
CA SER A 286 28.03 2.00 -11.74
C SER A 286 28.09 2.00 -10.20
N SER A 287 29.27 2.29 -9.66
CA SER A 287 29.49 2.51 -8.22
C SER A 287 28.83 3.78 -7.69
N LEU A 288 28.20 4.58 -8.56
CA LEU A 288 27.46 5.80 -8.24
C LEU A 288 26.00 5.54 -7.84
N ARG A 289 25.57 4.27 -7.83
CA ARG A 289 24.28 3.85 -7.31
C ARG A 289 24.22 4.12 -5.80
N GLY A 290 23.42 5.11 -5.41
CA GLY A 290 23.06 5.32 -4.01
C GLY A 290 22.19 4.16 -3.48
N PRO A 291 22.13 3.93 -2.16
CA PRO A 291 21.12 3.05 -1.58
C PRO A 291 19.71 3.51 -2.01
N PRO A 292 18.72 2.59 -2.09
CA PRO A 292 17.38 2.85 -2.61
C PRO A 292 16.62 3.97 -1.87
N ASP A 293 17.06 4.31 -0.66
CA ASP A 293 16.48 5.34 0.19
C ASP A 293 17.10 6.74 -0.03
N THR A 294 18.05 6.87 -0.97
CA THR A 294 18.69 8.15 -1.32
C THR A 294 18.39 8.50 -2.77
N PRO A 295 18.17 9.79 -3.10
CA PRO A 295 17.97 10.22 -4.48
C PRO A 295 19.19 9.79 -5.32
N PRO A 296 18.98 9.31 -6.56
CA PRO A 296 20.08 8.84 -7.40
C PRO A 296 21.08 9.98 -7.61
N ASN A 297 22.37 9.65 -7.46
CA ASN A 297 23.42 10.63 -7.71
C ASN A 297 23.55 10.90 -9.22
N LEU A 298 22.85 11.95 -9.69
CA LEU A 298 22.84 12.35 -11.10
C LEU A 298 24.18 12.89 -11.60
N TYR A 299 25.20 13.06 -10.74
CA TYR A 299 26.55 13.47 -11.16
C TYR A 299 27.17 12.49 -12.17
N ALA A 300 26.77 11.22 -12.18
CA ALA A 300 27.24 10.23 -13.16
C ALA A 300 26.92 10.61 -14.62
N PHE A 301 25.86 11.39 -14.83
CA PHE A 301 25.43 11.85 -16.15
C PHE A 301 25.99 13.25 -16.48
N GLY A 302 26.63 13.92 -15.52
CA GLY A 302 27.38 15.16 -15.71
C GLY A 302 28.79 14.85 -16.22
N ARG A 303 29.29 15.66 -17.16
CA ARG A 303 30.60 15.51 -17.82
C ARG A 303 31.69 15.00 -16.86
N GLN A 304 32.29 13.86 -17.18
CA GLN A 304 33.72 13.69 -16.95
C GLN A 304 34.41 14.60 -17.96
N THR A 305 34.87 15.77 -17.50
CA THR A 305 35.88 16.56 -18.21
C THR A 305 37.24 15.90 -18.08
#